data_AF-A0A443K244-F1
#
_entry.id   AF-A0A443K244-F1
#
_cell.length_a   1.000
_cell.length_b   1.000
_cell.length_c   1.000
_cell.angle_alpha   90.00
_cell.angle_beta   90.00
_cell.angle_gamma   90.00
#
_symmetry.space_group_name_H-M   'P 1'
#
loop_
_entity.id
_entity.type
_entity.pdbx_description
1 polymer ?
#
loop_
_entity_poly.entity_id
_entity_poly.type
_entity_poly.pdbx_seq_one_letter_code
_entity_poly.pdbx_strand_id
1 'polypeptide(L)'
;MMHNLNSRIGPRVAWLNGEGPEAYQIEGWPGDTPTFRTRGEAERWLRDHFDELPKSHRPGERQCLCCGATFTSEGFHNRLCAYCRQSANSAQPAAALVAGTHKIRRAARA
;
A
#
# COMPACT_ATOMS: atom_id res chain seq x y z
N MET A 1 -16.06 -18.63 10.44
CA MET A 1 -14.74 -18.33 9.83
C MET A 1 -14.76 -16.87 9.40
N MET A 2 -14.13 -15.99 10.19
CA MET A 2 -14.10 -14.57 9.86
C MET A 2 -13.09 -14.37 8.73
N HIS A 3 -13.59 -14.17 7.51
CA HIS A 3 -12.75 -13.69 6.43
C HIS A 3 -12.33 -12.27 6.77
N ASN A 4 -11.07 -12.10 7.18
CA ASN A 4 -10.48 -10.80 7.44
C ASN A 4 -10.47 -10.03 6.11
N LEU A 5 -11.42 -9.11 5.92
CA LEU A 5 -11.66 -8.35 4.69
C LEU A 5 -10.46 -7.47 4.27
N ASN A 6 -9.38 -7.48 5.05
CA ASN A 6 -8.19 -6.68 4.82
C ASN A 6 -7.05 -7.39 4.07
N SER A 7 -7.25 -8.60 3.52
CA SER A 7 -6.21 -9.31 2.71
C SER A 7 -5.77 -8.54 1.44
N ARG A 8 -6.42 -7.43 1.09
CA ARG A 8 -6.01 -6.54 -0.01
C ARG A 8 -5.02 -5.45 0.42
N ILE A 9 -4.89 -5.21 1.72
CA ILE A 9 -3.95 -4.26 2.31
C ILE A 9 -2.81 -5.11 2.87
N GLY A 10 -1.69 -5.18 2.16
CA GLY A 10 -0.55 -5.96 2.67
C GLY A 10 0.04 -5.33 3.93
N PRO A 11 0.97 -6.05 4.58
CA PRO A 11 1.31 -5.77 5.96
C PRO A 11 1.84 -4.36 6.21
N ARG A 12 1.36 -3.77 7.29
CA ARG A 12 1.69 -2.40 7.71
C ARG A 12 1.72 -2.29 9.22
N VAL A 13 2.53 -1.35 9.72
CA VAL A 13 2.52 -0.97 11.13
C VAL A 13 1.29 -0.13 11.42
N ALA A 14 0.50 -0.54 12.41
CA ALA A 14 -0.66 0.17 12.92
C ALA A 14 -0.51 0.40 14.42
N TRP A 15 -1.11 1.48 14.92
CA TRP A 15 -1.25 1.74 16.34
C TRP A 15 -2.49 1.01 16.87
N LEU A 16 -2.35 0.31 18.00
CA LEU A 16 -3.46 -0.37 18.67
C LEU A 16 -4.23 0.65 19.52
N ASN A 17 -5.41 1.03 19.04
CA ASN A 17 -6.35 1.88 19.79
C ASN A 17 -7.20 1.02 20.72
N GLY A 18 -7.02 1.14 22.04
CA GLY A 18 -7.87 0.47 23.03
C GLY A 18 -7.17 0.24 24.36
N GLU A 19 -7.97 0.10 25.43
CA GLU A 19 -7.59 0.00 26.86
C GLU A 19 -6.35 -0.88 27.11
N GLY A 20 -5.17 -0.28 27.09
CA GLY A 20 -3.89 -0.96 27.22
C GLY A 20 -2.71 0.00 27.01
N PRO A 21 -1.47 -0.45 27.27
CA PRO A 21 -0.28 0.37 27.00
C PRO A 21 -0.20 0.67 25.51
N GLU A 22 0.15 1.92 25.17
CA GLU A 22 0.32 2.38 23.79
C GLU A 22 1.25 1.42 23.03
N ALA A 23 0.68 0.65 22.09
CA ALA A 23 1.39 -0.41 21.40
C ALA A 23 1.15 -0.37 19.89
N TYR A 24 2.13 -0.86 19.15
CA TYR A 24 2.08 -1.01 17.71
C TYR A 24 1.95 -2.48 17.35
N GLN A 25 1.29 -2.79 16.25
CA GLN A 25 1.16 -4.15 15.72
C GLN A 25 1.28 -4.12 14.19
N ILE A 26 1.58 -5.27 13.58
CA ILE A 26 1.52 -5.43 12.13
C ILE A 26 0.13 -5.93 11.73
N GLU A 27 -0.66 -5.05 11.11
CA GLU A 27 -1.91 -5.41 10.45
C GLU A 27 -1.64 -6.01 9.07
N GLY A 28 -2.53 -6.87 8.58
CA GLY A 28 -2.42 -7.46 7.24
C GLY A 28 -1.38 -8.58 7.11
N TRP A 29 -0.78 -8.99 8.23
CA TRP A 29 0.05 -10.18 8.31
C TRP A 29 -0.81 -11.46 8.31
N PRO A 30 -0.38 -12.54 7.62
CA PRO A 30 -1.08 -13.82 7.70
C PRO A 30 -0.82 -14.48 9.08
N GLY A 31 -1.67 -14.16 10.05
CA GLY A 31 -1.64 -14.74 11.39
C GLY A 31 -1.44 -13.69 12.50
N ASP A 32 -1.08 -14.18 13.69
CA ASP A 32 -0.83 -13.32 14.84
C ASP A 32 0.54 -12.65 14.74
N THR A 33 0.59 -11.40 15.19
CA THR A 33 1.82 -10.60 15.19
C THR A 33 2.09 -10.06 16.59
N PRO A 34 3.37 -9.93 16.99
CA PRO A 34 3.71 -9.36 18.29
C PRO A 34 3.19 -7.91 18.41
N THR A 35 3.00 -7.48 19.65
CA THR A 35 2.84 -6.06 19.97
C THR A 35 4.20 -5.44 20.29
N PHE A 36 4.39 -4.20 19.86
CA PHE A 36 5.65 -3.46 19.98
C PHE A 36 5.42 -2.17 20.77
N ARG A 37 6.42 -1.73 21.53
CA ARG A 37 6.30 -0.48 22.31
C ARG A 37 6.47 0.74 21.43
N THR A 38 7.29 0.63 20.39
CA THR A 38 7.56 1.73 19.48
C THR A 38 7.25 1.35 18.04
N ARG A 39 6.90 2.35 17.24
CA ARG A 39 6.72 2.20 15.79
C ARG A 39 7.98 1.65 15.13
N GLY A 40 9.16 2.11 15.54
CA GLY A 40 10.44 1.71 14.95
C GLY A 40 10.78 0.24 15.18
N GLU A 41 10.39 -0.33 16.33
CA GLU A 41 10.50 -1.77 16.59
C GLU A 41 9.58 -2.58 15.67
N ALA A 42 8.32 -2.15 15.53
CA ALA A 42 7.37 -2.77 14.61
C ALA A 42 7.86 -2.71 13.16
N GLU A 43 8.38 -1.56 12.71
CA GLU A 43 8.93 -1.41 11.36
C GLU A 43 10.16 -2.28 11.12
N ARG A 44 11.01 -2.45 12.14
CA ARG A 44 12.19 -3.34 12.06
C ARG A 44 11.74 -4.80 11.94
N TRP A 45 10.84 -5.23 12.82
CA TRP A 45 10.29 -6.58 12.78
C TRP A 45 9.65 -6.87 11.42
N LEU A 46 8.86 -5.93 10.87
CA LEU A 46 8.24 -6.08 9.56
C LEU A 46 9.25 -6.23 8.43
N ARG A 47 10.38 -5.50 8.47
CA ARG A 47 11.46 -5.67 7.48
C ARG A 47 12.13 -7.03 7.60
N ASP A 48 12.46 -7.44 8.83
CA ASP A 48 13.22 -8.66 9.08
C ASP A 48 12.42 -9.92 8.71
N HIS A 49 11.09 -9.89 8.85
CA HIS A 49 10.22 -11.03 8.55
C HIS A 49 9.55 -10.91 7.17
N PHE A 50 9.78 -9.84 6.40
CA PHE A 50 9.10 -9.61 5.11
C PHE A 50 9.23 -10.80 4.14
N ASP A 51 10.38 -11.48 4.17
CA ASP A 51 10.67 -12.65 3.34
C ASP A 51 9.95 -13.93 3.79
N GLU A 52 9.26 -13.92 4.91
CA GLU A 52 8.39 -15.02 5.35
C GLU A 52 6.99 -14.92 4.73
N LEU A 53 6.63 -13.74 4.19
CA LEU A 53 5.33 -13.56 3.55
C LEU A 53 5.21 -14.46 2.31
N PRO A 54 4.07 -15.14 2.12
CA PRO A 54 3.78 -15.84 0.87
C PRO A 54 3.91 -14.86 -0.31
N LYS A 55 4.43 -15.33 -1.45
CA LYS A 55 4.60 -14.47 -2.65
C LYS A 55 3.30 -13.77 -3.08
N SER A 56 2.15 -14.42 -2.87
CA SER A 56 0.82 -13.86 -3.13
C SER A 56 0.48 -12.64 -2.26
N HIS A 57 1.13 -12.52 -1.11
CA HIS A 57 0.96 -11.43 -0.15
C HIS A 57 2.08 -10.41 -0.24
N ARG A 58 3.00 -10.51 -1.21
CA ARG A 58 4.04 -9.49 -1.45
C ARG A 58 3.59 -8.52 -2.55
N PRO A 59 4.09 -7.27 -2.57
CA PRO A 59 3.81 -6.36 -3.66
C PRO A 59 4.45 -6.91 -4.94
N GLY A 60 3.63 -7.14 -5.96
CA GLY A 60 4.09 -7.60 -7.28
C GLY A 60 4.34 -6.46 -8.26
N GLU A 61 4.40 -6.82 -9.53
CA GLU A 61 4.40 -5.87 -10.64
C GLU A 61 3.07 -5.11 -10.71
N ARG A 62 3.16 -3.80 -10.93
CA ARG A 62 2.01 -2.88 -10.98
C ARG A 62 2.20 -1.84 -12.07
N GLN A 63 1.11 -1.30 -12.58
CA GLN A 63 1.15 -0.12 -13.43
C GLN A 63 1.24 1.16 -12.59
N CYS A 64 2.13 2.07 -12.99
CA CYS A 64 2.27 3.39 -12.41
C CYS A 64 1.00 4.21 -12.66
N LEU A 65 0.44 4.83 -11.63
CA LEU A 65 -0.75 5.68 -11.79
C LEU A 65 -0.47 7.01 -12.50
N CYS A 66 0.80 7.40 -12.65
CA CYS A 66 1.17 8.63 -13.35
C CYS A 66 1.45 8.39 -14.84
N CYS A 67 2.31 7.42 -15.17
CA CYS A 67 2.76 7.19 -16.55
C CYS A 67 2.30 5.86 -17.17
N GLY A 68 1.61 5.00 -16.42
CA GLY A 68 1.15 3.68 -16.89
C GLY A 68 2.23 2.60 -16.97
N ALA A 69 3.51 2.92 -16.80
CA ALA A 69 4.60 1.95 -16.88
C ALA A 69 4.49 0.85 -15.82
N THR A 70 4.76 -0.40 -16.22
CA THR A 70 4.87 -1.54 -15.29
C THR A 70 6.15 -1.41 -14.46
N PHE A 71 6.06 -1.61 -13.15
CA PHE A 71 7.19 -1.58 -12.23
C PHE A 71 7.00 -2.56 -11.07
N THR A 72 8.09 -3.04 -10.50
CA THR A 72 8.06 -3.82 -9.25
C THR A 72 7.83 -2.88 -8.08
N SER A 73 6.75 -3.10 -7.33
CA SER A 73 6.37 -2.23 -6.24
C SER A 73 7.21 -2.48 -4.99
N GLU A 74 7.91 -1.46 -4.49
CA GLU A 74 8.71 -1.56 -3.25
C GLU A 74 7.87 -1.61 -1.96
N GLY A 75 6.53 -1.60 -2.06
CA GLY A 75 5.66 -1.66 -0.89
C GLY A 75 4.18 -1.68 -1.26
N PHE A 76 3.32 -2.19 -0.38
CA PHE A 76 1.89 -2.41 -0.66
C PHE A 76 1.12 -1.17 -1.07
N HIS A 77 1.54 -0.01 -0.56
CA HIS A 77 0.94 1.27 -0.84
C HIS A 77 1.63 2.02 -1.99
N ASN A 78 2.77 1.51 -2.51
CA ASN A 78 3.46 2.16 -3.62
C ASN A 78 2.71 1.92 -4.95
N ARG A 79 2.22 3.01 -5.55
CA ARG A 79 1.50 3.03 -6.83
C ARG A 79 2.19 3.87 -7.91
N LEU A 80 3.38 4.40 -7.63
CA LEU A 80 4.18 5.18 -8.57
C LEU A 80 5.53 4.50 -8.80
N CYS A 81 5.99 4.48 -10.05
CA CYS A 81 7.35 4.05 -10.35
C CYS A 81 8.38 5.01 -9.71
N ALA A 82 9.61 4.54 -9.54
CA ALA A 82 10.68 5.30 -8.90
C ALA A 82 10.89 6.68 -9.55
N TYR A 83 10.76 6.79 -10.88
CA TYR A 83 10.86 8.05 -11.61
C TYR A 83 9.73 9.02 -11.23
N CYS A 84 8.46 8.64 -11.44
CA CYS A 84 7.32 9.51 -11.15
C CYS A 84 7.23 9.89 -9.66
N ARG A 85 7.66 9.00 -8.76
CA ARG A 85 7.74 9.27 -7.32
C ARG A 85 8.73 10.39 -7.01
N GLN A 86 9.92 10.35 -7.62
CA GLN A 86 10.92 11.41 -7.45
C GLN A 86 10.44 12.73 -8.06
N SER A 87 9.83 12.69 -9.26
CA SER A 87 9.28 13.89 -9.90
C SER A 87 8.15 14.54 -9.10
N ALA A 88 7.28 13.75 -8.46
CA ALA A 88 6.22 14.28 -7.60
C ALA A 88 6.77 14.95 -6.33
N ASN A 89 7.87 14.44 -5.78
CA ASN A 89 8.53 15.04 -4.62
C ASN A 89 9.26 16.35 -4.99
N SER A 90 9.68 16.47 -6.26
CA SER A 90 10.36 17.65 -6.81
C SER A 90 9.41 18.67 -7.45
N ALA A 91 8.11 18.35 -7.57
CA ALA A 91 7.12 19.23 -8.18
C ALA A 91 6.57 20.20 -7.14
N GLN A 92 7.03 21.45 -7.21
CA GLN A 92 6.27 22.61 -6.73
C GLN A 92 4.84 22.58 -7.33
N PRO A 93 3.81 23.11 -6.64
CA PRO A 93 2.42 22.99 -7.09
C PRO A 93 2.17 23.81 -8.35
N ALA A 94 2.32 23.19 -9.51
CA ALA A 94 1.74 23.68 -10.75
C ALA A 94 0.38 23.00 -10.93
N ALA A 95 -0.69 23.76 -10.69
CA ALA A 95 -2.06 23.34 -10.90
C ALA A 95 -2.24 22.69 -12.29
N ALA A 96 -2.59 21.41 -12.30
CA ALA A 96 -2.87 20.69 -13.53
C ALA A 96 -4.24 21.11 -14.09
N LEU A 97 -4.21 21.86 -15.20
CA LEU A 97 -5.34 22.01 -16.10
C LEU A 97 -5.71 20.63 -16.68
N VAL A 98 -6.78 20.03 -16.17
CA VAL A 98 -7.38 18.82 -16.76
C VAL A 98 -8.29 19.22 -17.91
N ALA A 99 -7.81 19.07 -19.14
CA ALA A 99 -8.65 18.96 -20.33
C ALA A 99 -8.63 17.49 -20.81
N GLY A 100 -9.50 16.66 -20.24
CA GLY A 100 -9.68 15.27 -20.64
C GLY A 100 -11.16 14.96 -20.87
N THR A 101 -11.64 15.11 -22.10
CA THR A 101 -13.00 14.74 -22.50
C THR A 101 -13.09 13.23 -22.78
N HIS A 102 -13.23 12.42 -21.73
CA HIS A 102 -13.61 11.02 -21.92
C HIS A 102 -15.09 10.91 -22.28
N LYS A 103 -15.37 10.69 -23.58
CA LYS A 103 -16.70 10.34 -24.09
C LYS A 103 -17.10 8.96 -23.59
N ILE A 104 -17.98 8.90 -22.59
CA ILE A 104 -18.65 7.66 -22.16
C ILE A 104 -19.67 7.28 -23.24
N ARG A 105 -19.45 6.19 -23.97
CA ARG A 105 -20.50 5.56 -24.80
C ARG A 105 -21.22 4.52 -23.94
N ARG A 106 -22.47 4.80 -23.57
CA ARG A 106 -23.36 3.78 -22.98
C ARG A 106 -23.85 2.85 -24.09
N ALA A 107 -23.66 1.55 -23.92
CA ALA A 107 -24.32 0.53 -24.74
C ALA A 107 -25.70 0.22 -24.15
N ALA A 108 -26.75 0.35 -24.96
CA ALA A 108 -28.09 -0.15 -24.64
C ALA A 108 -28.16 -1.65 -24.95
N ARG A 109 -28.78 -2.43 -24.07
CA ARG A 109 -29.18 -3.82 -24.37
C ARG A 109 -30.63 -3.80 -24.87
N ALA A 110 -30.89 -4.58 -25.92
CA ALA A 110 -32.19 -4.85 -26.51
C ALA A 110 -33.05 -5.76 -25.61
#